data_AF-E4UBI8-F1
#
_entry.id   AF-E4UBI8-F1
#
_cell.length_a   1.000
_cell.length_b   1.000
_cell.length_c   1.000
_cell.angle_alpha   90.00
_cell.angle_beta   90.00
_cell.angle_gamma   90.00
#
_symmetry.space_group_name_H-M   'P 1'
#
loop_
_entity.id
_entity.type
_entity.pdbx_description
1 polymer ?
#
loop_
_entity_poly.entity_id
_entity_poly.type
_entity_poly.pdbx_seq_one_letter_code
_entity_poly.pdbx_strand_id
1 'polypeptide(L)'
;MTARFNYGNTYSEARASFTPFIVSNKHLFVRNLDDAWWRRYIVIPFDKPIANRDATFAQKLETEYALEAKKWFLEGIKAYIRNGRNLDIDVPEVCINAKEEERRGTDTYQAWIDDCCEGW
;
A
#
# COMPACT_ATOMS: atom_id res chain seq x y z
N MET A 1 -15.14 -14.89 3.34
CA MET A 1 -15.61 -14.06 2.23
C MET A 1 -16.59 -14.88 1.44
N THR A 2 -17.79 -14.35 1.24
CA THR A 2 -18.85 -15.04 0.49
C THR A 2 -18.91 -14.43 -0.89
N ALA A 3 -18.67 -15.23 -1.92
CA ALA A 3 -18.74 -14.78 -3.30
C ALA A 3 -19.89 -15.50 -4.01
N ARG A 4 -20.71 -14.74 -4.73
CA ARG A 4 -21.74 -15.30 -5.61
C ARG A 4 -21.12 -15.58 -6.97
N PHE A 5 -21.35 -16.77 -7.51
CA PHE A 5 -20.94 -17.07 -8.87
C PHE A 5 -21.76 -16.24 -9.87
N ASN A 6 -21.11 -15.84 -10.98
CA ASN A 6 -21.80 -15.17 -12.07
C ASN A 6 -22.94 -16.08 -12.58
N TYR A 7 -24.13 -15.50 -12.75
CA TYR A 7 -25.33 -16.15 -13.27
C TYR A 7 -25.88 -17.35 -12.46
N GLY A 8 -25.54 -17.46 -11.17
CA GLY A 8 -26.08 -18.50 -10.27
C GLY A 8 -26.64 -17.97 -8.94
N ASN A 9 -27.39 -18.82 -8.25
CA ASN A 9 -27.77 -18.65 -6.84
C ASN A 9 -26.84 -19.42 -5.89
N THR A 10 -25.75 -19.96 -6.42
CA THR A 10 -24.73 -20.67 -5.65
C THR A 10 -23.73 -19.68 -5.07
N TYR A 11 -23.48 -19.82 -3.77
CA TYR A 11 -22.49 -19.04 -3.04
C TYR A 11 -21.30 -19.94 -2.70
N SER A 12 -20.11 -19.38 -2.80
CA SER A 12 -18.89 -20.01 -2.27
C SER A 12 -18.42 -19.23 -1.06
N GLU A 13 -18.06 -19.96 -0.01
CA GLU A 13 -17.38 -19.40 1.14
C GLU A 13 -15.90 -19.74 1.07
N ALA A 14 -15.07 -18.71 1.04
CA ALA A 14 -13.63 -18.85 1.04
C ALA A 14 -12.99 -17.92 2.07
N ARG A 15 -11.89 -18.37 2.67
CA ARG A 15 -11.04 -17.47 3.45
C ARG A 15 -10.39 -16.46 2.50
N ALA A 16 -10.48 -15.17 2.81
CA ALA A 16 -9.80 -14.15 2.02
C ALA A 16 -8.28 -14.38 2.12
N SER A 17 -7.62 -14.51 0.96
CA SER A 17 -6.19 -14.83 0.84
C SER A 17 -5.43 -13.84 -0.03
N PHE A 18 -5.99 -12.64 -0.26
CA PHE A 18 -5.38 -11.60 -1.09
C PHE A 18 -4.89 -10.43 -0.24
N THR A 19 -3.89 -9.73 -0.78
CA THR A 19 -3.43 -8.43 -0.30
C THR A 19 -3.85 -7.38 -1.33
N PRO A 20 -4.72 -6.42 -0.99
CA PRO A 20 -5.06 -5.32 -1.90
C PRO A 20 -3.81 -4.51 -2.26
N PHE A 21 -3.61 -4.25 -3.55
CA PHE A 21 -2.59 -3.34 -4.05
C PHE A 21 -3.27 -2.28 -4.91
N ILE A 22 -3.23 -1.03 -4.46
CA ILE A 22 -3.94 0.09 -5.08
C ILE A 22 -2.91 1.12 -5.52
N VAL A 23 -2.95 1.48 -6.80
CA VAL A 23 -2.11 2.53 -7.38
C VAL A 23 -3.00 3.73 -7.68
N SER A 24 -2.71 4.87 -7.07
CA SER A 24 -3.52 6.08 -7.19
C SER A 24 -2.64 7.32 -7.12
N ASN A 25 -3.07 8.39 -7.81
CA ASN A 25 -2.47 9.72 -7.69
C ASN A 25 -3.10 10.55 -6.55
N LYS A 26 -4.08 9.98 -5.85
CA LYS A 26 -4.80 10.61 -4.73
C LYS A 26 -4.90 9.65 -3.56
N HIS A 27 -4.96 10.20 -2.36
CA HIS A 27 -5.26 9.46 -1.12
C HIS A 27 -6.57 8.67 -1.22
N LEU A 28 -6.65 7.58 -0.46
CA LEU A 28 -7.83 6.73 -0.47
C LEU A 28 -8.91 7.32 0.43
N PHE A 29 -10.11 7.50 -0.12
CA PHE A 29 -11.26 7.82 0.71
C PHE A 29 -11.83 6.54 1.34
N VAL A 30 -11.62 6.39 2.65
CA VAL A 30 -12.10 5.25 3.42
C VAL A 30 -13.10 5.75 4.46
N ARG A 31 -14.27 5.11 4.54
CA ARG A 31 -15.28 5.45 5.56
C ARG A 31 -14.96 4.72 6.86
N ASN A 32 -15.15 5.39 7.99
CA ASN A 32 -14.94 4.84 9.33
C ASN A 32 -13.51 4.33 9.55
N LEU A 33 -12.54 5.22 9.38
CA LEU A 33 -11.14 4.92 9.69
C LEU A 33 -10.97 4.65 11.19
N ASP A 34 -10.37 3.52 11.52
CA ASP A 34 -10.02 3.13 12.88
C ASP A 34 -8.54 2.73 12.97
N ASP A 35 -8.02 2.51 14.18
CA ASP A 35 -6.64 2.06 14.36
C ASP A 35 -6.38 0.69 13.69
N ALA A 36 -7.41 -0.14 13.55
CA ALA A 36 -7.29 -1.44 12.90
C ALA A 36 -7.02 -1.32 11.39
N TRP A 37 -7.57 -0.28 10.75
CA TRP A 37 -7.26 0.10 9.37
C TRP A 37 -5.82 0.61 9.26
N TRP A 38 -5.44 1.59 10.08
CA TRP A 38 -4.10 2.21 10.03
C TRP A 38 -2.95 1.24 10.29
N ARG A 39 -3.20 0.18 11.07
CA ARG A 39 -2.23 -0.90 11.29
C ARG A 39 -1.93 -1.74 10.06
N ARG A 40 -2.80 -1.77 9.05
CA ARG A 40 -2.66 -2.62 7.84
C ARG A 40 -2.39 -1.80 6.59
N TYR A 41 -2.52 -0.48 6.68
CA TYR A 41 -2.38 0.42 5.58
C TYR A 41 -0.91 0.85 5.43
N ILE A 42 -0.31 0.56 4.28
CA ILE A 42 1.06 0.94 3.92
C ILE A 42 0.98 1.89 2.73
N VAL A 43 1.58 3.07 2.87
CA VAL A 43 1.70 4.07 1.81
C VAL A 43 3.11 4.01 1.25
N ILE A 44 3.23 3.80 -0.07
CA ILE A 44 4.51 3.85 -0.78
C ILE A 44 4.48 5.10 -1.67
N PRO A 45 5.10 6.21 -1.25
CA PRO A 45 5.05 7.45 -2.02
C PRO A 45 5.94 7.36 -3.26
N PHE A 46 5.39 7.75 -4.40
CA PHE A 46 6.11 7.99 -5.66
C PHE A 46 6.03 9.49 -5.97
N ASP A 47 6.73 10.29 -5.17
CA ASP A 47 6.71 11.77 -5.17
C ASP A 47 7.65 12.39 -6.20
N LYS A 48 8.59 11.62 -6.75
CA LYS A 48 9.59 12.09 -7.71
C LYS A 48 9.29 11.63 -9.14
N PRO A 49 9.26 12.54 -10.13
CA PRO A 49 9.17 12.14 -11.52
C PRO A 49 10.44 11.41 -11.95
N ILE A 50 10.27 10.42 -12.83
CA ILE A 50 11.40 9.72 -13.45
C ILE A 50 11.99 10.64 -14.52
N ALA A 51 13.12 11.28 -14.22
CA ALA A 51 13.74 12.30 -15.08
C ALA A 51 14.12 11.78 -16.47
N ASN A 52 14.61 10.53 -16.57
CA ASN A 52 15.04 9.90 -17.82
C ASN A 52 14.24 8.63 -18.07
N ARG A 53 12.97 8.79 -18.44
CA ARG A 53 12.09 7.65 -18.67
C ARG A 53 12.47 6.93 -19.97
N ASP A 54 12.96 5.70 -19.84
CA ASP A 54 13.24 4.83 -20.97
C ASP A 54 11.92 4.32 -21.59
N ALA A 55 11.64 4.72 -22.83
CA ALA A 55 10.43 4.31 -23.56
C ALA A 55 10.37 2.80 -23.82
N THR A 56 11.53 2.13 -23.84
CA THR A 56 11.67 0.67 -24.06
C THR A 56 11.67 -0.14 -22.76
N PHE A 57 11.57 0.52 -21.60
CA PHE A 57 11.69 -0.15 -20.30
C PHE A 57 10.71 -1.31 -20.12
N ALA A 58 9.46 -1.16 -20.59
CA ALA A 58 8.47 -2.24 -20.51
C ALA A 58 8.94 -3.52 -21.24
N GLN A 59 9.49 -3.36 -22.45
CA GLN A 59 10.03 -4.48 -23.22
C GLN A 59 11.28 -5.08 -22.54
N LYS A 60 12.19 -4.24 -22.05
CA LYS A 60 13.38 -4.69 -21.31
C LYS A 60 13.02 -5.42 -20.03
N LEU A 61 11.96 -4.97 -19.34
CA LEU A 61 11.49 -5.62 -18.12
C LEU A 61 11.05 -7.06 -18.38
N GLU A 62 10.43 -7.33 -19.53
CA GLU A 62 9.98 -8.67 -19.92
C GLU A 62 11.11 -9.56 -20.45
N THR A 63 12.05 -8.97 -21.20
CA THR A 63 13.06 -9.72 -21.96
C THR A 63 14.39 -9.86 -21.22
N GLU A 64 14.82 -8.80 -20.53
CA GLU A 64 16.15 -8.69 -19.93
C GLU A 64 16.12 -8.81 -18.42
N TYR A 65 15.11 -8.23 -17.76
CA TYR A 65 15.09 -8.11 -16.29
C TYR A 65 14.08 -9.04 -15.59
N ALA A 66 13.27 -9.79 -16.34
CA ALA A 66 12.19 -10.59 -15.75
C ALA A 66 12.72 -11.64 -14.78
N LEU A 67 13.89 -12.22 -15.06
CA LEU A 67 14.49 -13.23 -14.20
C LEU A 67 15.08 -12.60 -12.92
N GLU A 68 15.75 -11.47 -13.07
CA GLU A 68 16.40 -10.70 -12.01
C GLU A 68 15.35 -10.14 -11.05
N ALA A 69 14.27 -9.56 -11.57
CA ALA A 69 13.14 -9.09 -10.78
C ALA A 69 12.50 -10.22 -9.98
N LYS A 70 12.33 -11.42 -10.58
CA LYS A 70 11.82 -12.60 -9.88
C LYS A 70 12.77 -13.07 -8.78
N LYS A 71 14.08 -13.11 -9.04
CA LYS A 71 15.09 -13.48 -8.04
C LYS A 71 15.04 -12.51 -6.85
N TRP A 72 15.04 -11.21 -7.12
CA TRP A 72 14.94 -10.18 -6.09
C TRP A 72 13.66 -10.33 -5.25
N PHE A 73 12.52 -10.57 -5.91
CA PHE A 73 11.26 -10.81 -5.22
C PHE A 73 11.30 -12.06 -4.31
N LEU A 74 11.90 -13.15 -4.77
CA LEU A 74 12.09 -14.37 -3.98
C LEU A 74 12.99 -14.15 -2.76
N GLU A 75 14.06 -13.37 -2.89
CA GLU A 75 14.90 -13.00 -1.75
C GLU A 75 14.11 -12.17 -0.72
N GLY A 76 13.26 -11.25 -1.18
CA GLY A 76 12.33 -10.53 -0.32
C GLY A 76 11.38 -11.46 0.45
N ILE A 77 10.80 -12.46 -0.22
CA ILE A 77 9.95 -13.46 0.45
C ILE A 77 10.73 -14.23 1.52
N LYS A 78 11.95 -14.68 1.22
CA LYS A 78 12.77 -15.41 2.19
C LYS A 78 13.06 -14.56 3.42
N ALA A 79 13.41 -13.28 3.23
CA ALA A 79 13.62 -12.34 4.31
C ALA A 79 12.37 -12.15 5.16
N TYR A 80 11.21 -11.93 4.52
CA TYR A 80 9.92 -11.79 5.20
C TYR A 80 9.55 -13.02 6.05
N ILE A 81 9.72 -14.23 5.51
CA ILE A 81 9.45 -15.47 6.24
C ILE A 81 10.41 -15.61 7.43
N ARG A 82 11.71 -15.34 7.23
CA ARG A 82 12.74 -15.41 8.27
C ARG A 82 12.45 -14.44 9.43
N ASN A 83 11.92 -13.27 9.14
CA ASN A 83 11.52 -12.26 10.13
C ASN A 83 10.15 -12.56 10.78
N GLY A 84 9.66 -13.81 10.69
CA GLY A 84 8.45 -14.24 11.36
C GLY A 84 7.14 -13.82 10.68
N ARG A 85 7.20 -13.40 9.40
CA ARG A 85 6.06 -12.84 8.66
C ARG A 85 5.53 -11.54 9.28
N ASN A 86 6.41 -10.76 9.89
CA ASN A 86 6.06 -9.47 10.44
C ASN A 86 6.48 -8.35 9.47
N LEU A 87 5.49 -7.70 8.86
CA LEU A 87 5.72 -6.57 7.95
C LEU A 87 6.14 -5.29 8.70
N ASP A 88 5.87 -5.20 10.01
CA ASP A 88 6.08 -3.98 10.79
C ASP A 88 7.54 -3.77 11.20
N ILE A 89 8.41 -4.77 11.05
CA ILE A 89 9.80 -4.71 11.56
C ILE A 89 10.72 -3.87 10.67
N ASP A 90 10.43 -3.74 9.38
CA ASP A 90 11.35 -3.16 8.39
C ASP A 90 10.67 -2.17 7.41
N VAL A 91 9.60 -1.49 7.82
CA VAL A 91 8.95 -0.49 6.95
C VAL A 91 9.86 0.74 6.79
N PRO A 92 10.19 1.18 5.56
CA PRO A 92 11.00 2.37 5.36
C PRO A 92 10.37 3.63 5.97
N GLU A 93 11.20 4.48 6.56
CA GLU A 93 10.78 5.75 7.20
C GLU A 93 9.93 6.64 6.30
N VAL A 94 10.25 6.70 5.00
CA VAL A 94 9.48 7.46 4.01
C VAL A 94 8.04 6.96 3.88
N CYS A 95 7.81 5.65 4.03
CA CYS A 95 6.47 5.05 3.99
C CYS A 95 5.71 5.32 5.30
N ILE A 96 6.41 5.31 6.44
CA ILE A 96 5.84 5.65 7.74
C ILE A 96 5.36 7.11 7.72
N ASN A 97 6.22 8.03 7.30
CA ASN A 97 5.90 9.45 7.22
C ASN A 97 4.74 9.74 6.26
N ALA A 98 4.71 9.11 5.09
CA ALA A 98 3.61 9.26 4.13
C ALA A 98 2.26 8.78 4.71
N LYS A 99 2.27 7.68 5.47
CA LYS A 99 1.07 7.19 6.17
C LYS A 99 0.60 8.17 7.25
N GLU A 100 1.53 8.71 8.06
CA GLU A 100 1.18 9.68 9.12
C GLU A 100 0.73 11.03 8.55
N GLU A 101 1.24 11.45 7.39
CA GLU A 101 0.71 12.59 6.65
C GLU A 101 -0.74 12.36 6.19
N GLU A 102 -1.04 11.20 5.59
CA GLU A 102 -2.41 10.86 5.17
C GLU A 102 -3.36 10.73 6.37
N ARG A 103 -2.88 10.19 7.50
CA ARG A 103 -3.64 10.10 8.75
C ARG A 103 -4.02 11.48 9.28
N ARG A 104 -3.06 12.40 9.37
CA ARG A 104 -3.30 13.79 9.81
C ARG A 104 -4.25 14.52 8.86
N GLY A 105 -4.06 14.39 7.55
CA GLY A 105 -4.92 15.03 6.55
C GLY A 105 -6.37 14.52 6.54
N THR A 106 -6.63 13.34 7.12
CA THR A 106 -7.98 12.78 7.23
C THR A 106 -8.66 13.12 8.56
N ASP A 107 -7.92 13.63 9.54
CA ASP A 107 -8.47 14.07 10.82
C ASP A 107 -8.95 15.52 10.72
N THR A 108 -10.21 15.69 10.30
CA THR A 108 -10.86 17.00 10.18
C THR A 108 -10.88 17.77 11.50
N TYR A 109 -10.84 17.09 12.65
CA TYR A 109 -10.80 17.74 13.97
C TYR A 109 -9.41 18.24 14.30
N GLN A 110 -8.37 17.46 14.05
CA GLN A 110 -6.99 17.90 14.25
C GLN A 110 -6.63 19.06 13.32
N ALA A 111 -7.03 18.99 12.03
CA ALA A 111 -6.88 20.11 11.10
C ALA A 111 -7.57 21.39 11.60
N TRP A 112 -8.76 21.27 12.20
CA TRP A 112 -9.45 22.41 12.81
C TRP A 112 -8.74 22.94 14.07
N ILE A 113 -8.21 22.05 14.92
CA ILE A 113 -7.44 22.44 16.13
C ILE A 113 -6.17 23.18 15.73
N ASP A 114 -5.40 22.66 14.77
CA ASP A 114 -4.16 23.28 14.30
C ASP A 114 -4.47 24.67 13.68
N ASP A 115 -5.52 24.78 12.87
CA ASP A 115 -5.95 26.05 12.26
C ASP A 115 -6.48 27.08 13.28
N CYS A 116 -7.17 26.64 14.34
CA CYS A 116 -7.88 27.55 15.25
C CYS A 116 -7.15 27.80 16.58
N CYS A 117 -6.15 26.99 16.95
CA CYS A 117 -5.51 27.02 18.26
C CYS A 117 -4.01 27.35 18.25
N GLU A 118 -3.34 27.48 17.09
CA GLU A 118 -1.94 27.96 17.01
C GLU A 118 -1.78 29.49 17.14
N GLY A 119 -2.64 30.13 17.94
CA GLY A 119 -2.68 31.58 18.10
C GLY A 119 -2.90 32.04 19.53
N TRP A 120 -2.17 31.48 20.52
CA TRP A 120 -2.02 32.05 21.87
C TRP A 120 -0.65 31.73 22.47
#